data_AF-A0A183HQ14-F1
#
_entry.id   AF-A0A183HQ14-F1
#
_cell.length_a   1.000
_cell.length_b   1.000
_cell.length_c   1.000
_cell.angle_alpha   90.00
_cell.angle_beta   90.00
_cell.angle_gamma   90.00
#
_symmetry.space_group_name_H-M   'P 1'
#
loop_
_entity.id
_entity.type
_entity.pdbx_description
1 polymer ?
#
loop_
_entity_poly.entity_id
_entity_poly.type
_entity_poly.pdbx_seq_one_letter_code
_entity_poly.pdbx_strand_id
1 'polypeptide(L)'
;EYWYKFNFWIIANNNFFRLQLYIRKFLIATIREAKKMRPNASWGFYGMPFCNYSAGKSDSAGCGRVYKKFNDRIAPLYTEVDAFYPSIYLPHRGSNITSYLYVTSVLQEAERCAKKVNPKMPIFAYTGIEYFPLNFSNPFYSKKDLHNSLSQAYHMGLQGAIIWSTSKNMMERCDGIKNYVVRYLGPEIANLANITSPKTASKN
;
A
#
# COMPACT_ATOMS: atom_id res chain seq x y z
N GLU A 1 19.39 2.94 3.42
CA GLU A 1 18.93 1.86 2.53
C GLU A 1 18.25 2.48 1.33
N TYR A 2 18.77 2.15 0.15
CA TYR A 2 18.24 2.59 -1.13
C TYR A 2 16.97 1.78 -1.41
N TRP A 3 15.81 2.44 -1.41
CA TRP A 3 14.67 1.90 -2.14
C TRP A 3 15.07 1.89 -3.61
N TYR A 4 15.16 0.71 -4.21
CA TYR A 4 15.30 0.58 -5.65
C TYR A 4 14.06 1.21 -6.30
N LYS A 5 14.15 2.51 -6.61
CA LYS A 5 13.43 3.06 -7.77
C LYS A 5 14.01 2.32 -8.96
N PHE A 6 13.29 1.30 -9.44
CA PHE A 6 13.47 0.82 -10.80
C PHE A 6 13.08 1.96 -11.75
N ASN A 7 14.02 2.87 -11.99
CA ASN A 7 13.94 3.85 -13.07
C ASN A 7 14.20 3.10 -14.38
N PHE A 8 13.17 2.48 -14.93
CA PHE A 8 13.21 2.03 -16.31
C PHE A 8 13.16 3.27 -17.22
N TRP A 9 14.32 3.78 -17.63
CA TRP A 9 14.43 4.58 -18.83
C TRP A 9 14.25 3.64 -20.03
N ILE A 10 13.08 3.68 -20.65
CA ILE A 10 12.70 2.72 -21.70
C ILE A 10 13.03 3.31 -23.07
N ILE A 11 14.09 2.78 -23.69
CA ILE A 11 14.27 2.84 -25.14
C ILE A 11 13.29 1.82 -25.74
N ALA A 12 12.28 2.30 -26.46
CA ALA A 12 11.23 1.47 -27.04
C ALA A 12 11.78 0.68 -28.25
N ASN A 13 12.17 -0.58 -28.03
CA ASN A 13 12.52 -1.54 -29.07
C ASN A 13 11.92 -2.93 -28.75
N ASN A 14 11.88 -3.85 -29.74
CA ASN A 14 11.33 -5.22 -29.61
C ASN A 14 11.83 -6.04 -28.39
N ASN A 15 12.97 -5.65 -27.80
CA ASN A 15 13.48 -6.20 -26.53
C ASN A 15 12.55 -5.94 -25.33
N PHE A 16 11.72 -4.90 -25.37
CA PHE A 16 10.84 -4.52 -24.27
C PHE A 16 9.71 -5.52 -24.05
N PHE A 17 9.07 -6.02 -25.11
CA PHE A 17 8.01 -7.03 -25.00
C PHE A 17 8.57 -8.36 -24.48
N ARG A 18 9.73 -8.78 -24.96
CA ARG A 18 10.41 -9.99 -24.47
C ARG A 18 10.76 -9.85 -22.99
N LEU A 19 11.33 -8.71 -22.58
CA LEU A 19 11.67 -8.45 -21.18
C LEU A 19 10.44 -8.52 -20.26
N GLN A 20 9.32 -7.90 -20.63
CA GLN A 20 8.08 -7.97 -19.85
C GLN A 20 7.57 -9.41 -19.68
N LEU A 21 7.66 -10.22 -20.75
CA LEU A 21 7.28 -11.63 -20.69
C LEU A 21 8.17 -12.42 -19.73
N TYR A 22 9.49 -12.22 -19.78
CA TYR A 22 10.42 -12.89 -18.87
C TYR A 22 10.20 -12.47 -17.41
N ILE A 23 10.02 -11.17 -17.16
CA ILE A 23 9.70 -10.67 -15.81
C ILE A 23 8.40 -11.29 -15.29
N ARG A 24 7.34 -11.33 -16.10
CA ARG A 24 6.07 -11.95 -15.71
C ARG A 24 6.24 -13.44 -15.40
N LYS A 25 6.95 -14.18 -16.25
CA LYS A 25 7.22 -15.61 -16.02
C LYS A 25 8.00 -15.83 -14.71
N PHE A 26 9.02 -15.03 -14.46
CA PHE A 26 9.80 -15.09 -13.22
C PHE A 26 8.93 -14.83 -11.99
N LEU A 27 8.16 -13.74 -11.98
CA LEU A 27 7.31 -13.40 -10.83
C LEU A 27 6.24 -14.47 -10.56
N ILE A 28 5.60 -15.01 -11.61
CA ILE A 28 4.62 -16.10 -11.48
C ILE A 28 5.28 -17.37 -10.94
N ALA A 29 6.45 -17.76 -11.47
CA ALA A 29 7.17 -18.94 -10.99
C ALA A 29 7.56 -18.78 -9.50
N THR A 30 8.08 -17.61 -9.12
CA THR A 30 8.48 -17.30 -7.75
C THR A 30 7.31 -17.40 -6.77
N ILE A 31 6.16 -16.77 -7.07
CA ILE A 31 5.02 -16.82 -6.13
C ILE A 31 4.41 -18.22 -6.03
N ARG A 32 4.37 -18.97 -7.13
CA ARG A 32 3.92 -20.37 -7.11
C ARG A 32 4.83 -21.25 -6.26
N GLU A 33 6.15 -21.07 -6.39
CA GLU A 33 7.11 -21.81 -5.58
C GLU A 33 7.01 -21.43 -4.10
N ALA A 34 6.85 -20.13 -3.78
CA ALA A 34 6.63 -19.66 -2.42
C ALA A 34 5.37 -20.29 -1.78
N LYS A 35 4.27 -20.33 -2.53
CA LYS A 35 3.02 -21.00 -2.12
C LYS A 35 3.20 -22.51 -1.93
N LYS A 36 3.95 -23.18 -2.81
CA LYS A 36 4.27 -24.60 -2.66
C LYS A 36 5.09 -24.87 -1.39
N MET A 37 6.08 -24.03 -1.10
CA MET A 37 6.94 -24.18 0.09
C MET A 37 6.23 -23.82 1.39
N ARG A 38 5.25 -22.90 1.35
CA ARG A 38 4.49 -22.42 2.51
C ARG A 38 3.00 -22.27 2.15
N PRO A 39 2.25 -23.39 2.07
CA PRO A 39 0.87 -23.39 1.58
C PRO A 39 -0.13 -22.70 2.50
N ASN A 40 0.20 -22.55 3.78
CA ASN A 40 -0.67 -21.91 4.78
C ASN A 40 -0.40 -20.40 4.93
N ALA A 41 0.54 -19.83 4.18
CA ALA A 41 0.80 -18.40 4.18
C ALA A 41 0.02 -17.69 3.06
N SER A 42 -0.32 -16.42 3.25
CA SER A 42 -0.98 -15.60 2.22
C SER A 42 0.07 -14.83 1.41
N TRP A 43 0.22 -15.18 0.13
CA TRP A 43 1.26 -14.61 -0.72
C TRP A 43 0.76 -13.48 -1.61
N GLY A 44 1.62 -12.51 -1.87
CA GLY A 44 1.36 -11.41 -2.79
C GLY A 44 2.58 -10.49 -2.91
N PHE A 45 2.48 -9.50 -3.79
CA PHE A 45 3.58 -8.58 -4.06
C PHE A 45 3.37 -7.27 -3.32
N TYR A 46 4.39 -6.86 -2.56
CA TYR A 46 4.41 -5.55 -1.90
C TYR A 46 4.27 -4.41 -2.93
N GLY A 47 3.45 -3.41 -2.58
CA GLY A 47 3.24 -2.21 -3.37
C GLY A 47 2.30 -2.37 -4.57
N MET A 48 1.76 -3.58 -4.81
CA MET A 48 0.81 -3.82 -5.88
C MET A 48 -0.66 -3.82 -5.39
N PRO A 49 -1.59 -3.22 -6.16
CA PRO A 49 -1.38 -2.64 -7.48
C PRO A 49 -0.74 -1.25 -7.43
N PHE A 50 -0.15 -0.83 -8.56
CA PHE A 50 0.53 0.46 -8.62
C PHE A 50 -0.46 1.61 -8.80
N CYS A 51 -0.13 2.74 -8.20
CA CYS A 51 -0.83 4.00 -8.43
C CYS A 51 0.12 5.20 -8.47
N ASN A 52 -0.34 6.34 -8.99
CA ASN A 52 0.46 7.57 -9.02
C ASN A 52 0.70 8.10 -7.61
N TYR A 53 1.98 8.31 -7.25
CA TYR A 53 2.40 9.00 -6.02
C TYR A 53 1.99 10.49 -5.93
N SER A 54 1.42 11.03 -7.01
CA SER A 54 0.85 12.37 -7.06
C SER A 54 -0.68 12.38 -7.05
N ALA A 55 -1.34 11.24 -6.81
CA ALA A 55 -2.79 11.21 -6.67
C ALA A 55 -3.24 12.17 -5.56
N GLY A 56 -4.28 12.97 -5.80
CA GLY A 56 -4.72 13.99 -4.86
C GLY A 56 -3.94 15.31 -4.84
N LYS A 57 -2.85 15.47 -5.62
CA LYS A 57 -2.10 16.75 -5.67
C LYS A 57 -2.78 17.87 -6.47
N SER A 58 -3.72 17.52 -7.36
CA SER A 58 -4.54 18.47 -8.12
C SER A 58 -5.99 18.47 -7.63
N ASP A 59 -6.20 18.16 -6.36
CA ASP A 59 -7.51 17.94 -5.71
C ASP A 59 -8.42 16.90 -6.38
N SER A 60 -7.90 16.13 -7.34
CA SER A 60 -8.60 15.03 -7.98
C SER A 60 -8.28 13.71 -7.30
N ALA A 61 -9.33 13.04 -6.84
CA ALA A 61 -9.27 11.63 -6.44
C ALA A 61 -9.09 10.73 -7.67
N GLY A 62 -8.43 9.60 -7.47
CA GLY A 62 -8.42 8.49 -8.40
C GLY A 62 -7.05 8.22 -9.02
N CYS A 63 -6.82 6.92 -9.25
CA CYS A 63 -5.61 6.48 -9.91
C CYS A 63 -5.58 6.91 -11.39
N GLY A 64 -4.46 7.46 -11.84
CA GLY A 64 -4.29 7.93 -13.21
C GLY A 64 -4.52 6.82 -14.25
N ARG A 65 -5.09 7.18 -15.41
CA ARG A 65 -5.46 6.23 -16.49
C ARG A 65 -4.29 5.34 -16.93
N VAL A 66 -3.06 5.86 -16.92
CA VAL A 66 -1.84 5.12 -17.26
C VAL A 66 -1.62 3.95 -16.29
N TYR A 67 -1.78 4.18 -14.98
CA TYR A 67 -1.64 3.15 -13.94
C TYR A 67 -2.76 2.12 -14.02
N LYS A 68 -4.01 2.56 -14.21
CA LYS A 68 -5.16 1.64 -14.40
C LYS A 68 -4.94 0.69 -15.57
N LYS A 69 -4.50 1.22 -16.72
CA LYS A 69 -4.16 0.42 -17.91
C LYS A 69 -2.98 -0.52 -17.65
N PHE A 70 -1.97 -0.07 -16.91
CA PHE A 70 -0.85 -0.91 -16.53
C PHE A 70 -1.30 -2.09 -15.66
N ASN A 71 -2.06 -1.81 -14.59
CA ASN A 71 -2.62 -2.83 -13.70
C ASN A 71 -3.52 -3.82 -14.45
N ASP A 72 -4.29 -3.36 -15.43
CA ASP A 72 -5.11 -4.22 -16.28
C ASP A 72 -4.26 -5.18 -17.14
N ARG A 73 -3.10 -4.72 -17.65
CA ARG A 73 -2.17 -5.57 -18.43
C ARG A 73 -1.49 -6.63 -17.56
N ILE A 74 -1.23 -6.33 -16.30
CA ILE A 74 -0.59 -7.29 -15.36
C ILE A 74 -1.58 -8.08 -14.52
N ALA A 75 -2.89 -8.01 -14.83
CA ALA A 75 -3.92 -8.81 -14.16
C ALA A 75 -3.62 -10.33 -14.10
N PRO A 76 -2.97 -10.96 -15.11
CA PRO A 76 -2.57 -12.37 -15.00
C PRO A 76 -1.54 -12.67 -13.89
N LEU A 77 -0.84 -11.66 -13.36
CA LEU A 77 -0.01 -11.84 -12.17
C LEU A 77 -0.87 -11.82 -10.90
N TYR A 78 -1.92 -10.99 -10.88
CA TYR A 78 -2.84 -10.88 -9.75
C TYR A 78 -3.72 -12.11 -9.56
N THR A 79 -3.89 -12.96 -10.57
CA THR A 79 -4.58 -14.24 -10.41
C THR A 79 -3.79 -15.26 -9.61
N GLU A 80 -2.49 -15.02 -9.36
CA GLU A 80 -1.61 -15.96 -8.65
C GLU A 80 -1.48 -15.63 -7.14
N VAL A 81 -1.89 -14.43 -6.72
CA VAL A 81 -1.77 -13.95 -5.33
C VAL A 81 -2.95 -14.39 -4.48
N ASP A 82 -2.74 -14.46 -3.17
CA ASP A 82 -3.78 -14.75 -2.15
C ASP A 82 -4.30 -13.48 -1.47
N ALA A 83 -3.57 -12.37 -1.61
CA ALA A 83 -3.94 -11.05 -1.08
C ALA A 83 -3.23 -9.92 -1.84
N PHE A 84 -3.80 -8.71 -1.78
CA PHE A 84 -3.14 -7.49 -2.26
C PHE A 84 -2.47 -6.73 -1.13
N TYR A 85 -1.32 -6.12 -1.43
CA TYR A 85 -0.48 -5.42 -0.46
C TYR A 85 -0.12 -4.00 -0.95
N PRO A 86 -1.11 -3.11 -1.17
CA PRO A 86 -0.86 -1.76 -1.68
C PRO A 86 -0.05 -0.95 -0.68
N SER A 87 0.81 -0.05 -1.20
CA SER A 87 1.60 0.86 -0.38
C SER A 87 0.93 2.22 -0.29
N ILE A 88 0.61 2.66 0.93
CA ILE A 88 -0.08 3.93 1.22
C ILE A 88 0.78 4.88 2.06
N TYR A 89 2.11 4.73 2.03
CA TYR A 89 3.00 5.63 2.76
C TYR A 89 2.81 7.09 2.35
N LEU A 90 2.72 7.95 3.35
CA LEU A 90 2.71 9.39 3.19
C LEU A 90 4.17 9.90 3.19
N PRO A 91 4.64 10.54 2.11
CA PRO A 91 6.05 10.90 1.95
C PRO A 91 6.45 12.13 2.77
N HIS A 92 5.51 13.02 3.08
CA HIS A 92 5.77 14.22 3.87
C HIS A 92 4.50 14.65 4.56
N ARG A 93 4.65 15.52 5.57
CA ARG A 93 3.53 16.20 6.20
C ARG A 93 2.89 17.12 5.15
N GLY A 94 1.79 16.66 4.58
CA GLY A 94 1.05 17.37 3.53
C GLY A 94 -0.14 18.15 4.07
N SER A 95 -0.91 18.74 3.17
CA SER A 95 -2.26 19.20 3.50
C SER A 95 -3.15 17.96 3.76
N ASN A 96 -4.10 18.10 4.69
CA ASN A 96 -4.99 17.00 5.09
C ASN A 96 -5.71 16.36 3.88
N ILE A 97 -6.14 17.20 2.93
CA ILE A 97 -6.88 16.77 1.74
C ILE A 97 -6.00 15.93 0.81
N THR A 98 -4.73 16.29 0.60
CA THR A 98 -3.84 15.55 -0.31
C THR A 98 -3.55 14.14 0.22
N SER A 99 -3.25 13.99 1.52
CA SER A 99 -3.05 12.68 2.15
C SER A 99 -4.28 11.79 2.01
N TYR A 100 -5.46 12.34 2.35
CA TYR A 100 -6.74 11.63 2.24
C TYR A 100 -7.04 11.18 0.80
N LEU A 101 -6.86 12.08 -0.18
CA LEU A 101 -7.10 11.77 -1.59
C LEU A 101 -6.10 10.75 -2.14
N TYR A 102 -4.83 10.83 -1.74
CA TYR A 102 -3.81 9.86 -2.13
C TYR A 102 -4.16 8.45 -1.64
N VAL A 103 -4.42 8.31 -0.33
CA VAL A 103 -4.78 7.01 0.27
C VAL A 103 -6.06 6.47 -0.36
N THR A 104 -7.10 7.31 -0.53
CA THR A 104 -8.34 6.92 -1.23
C THR A 104 -8.04 6.33 -2.60
N SER A 105 -7.18 7.01 -3.38
CA SER A 105 -6.89 6.65 -4.76
C SER A 105 -6.19 5.30 -4.88
N VAL A 106 -5.21 5.05 -4.00
CA VAL A 106 -4.49 3.78 -3.95
C VAL A 106 -5.43 2.65 -3.55
N LEU A 107 -6.23 2.86 -2.49
CA LEU A 107 -7.13 1.83 -1.96
C LEU A 107 -8.29 1.51 -2.92
N GLN A 108 -8.84 2.51 -3.62
CA GLN A 108 -9.83 2.29 -4.67
C GLN A 108 -9.27 1.47 -5.83
N GLU A 109 -8.01 1.70 -6.22
CA GLU A 109 -7.38 0.92 -7.29
C GLU A 109 -7.07 -0.51 -6.82
N ALA A 110 -6.63 -0.69 -5.58
CA ALA A 110 -6.49 -2.00 -4.95
C ALA A 110 -7.80 -2.77 -4.98
N GLU A 111 -8.89 -2.15 -4.57
CA GLU A 111 -10.22 -2.76 -4.60
C GLU A 111 -10.67 -3.10 -6.02
N ARG A 112 -10.44 -2.21 -6.99
CA ARG A 112 -10.78 -2.44 -8.40
C ARG A 112 -10.03 -3.65 -8.97
N CYS A 113 -8.73 -3.77 -8.71
CA CYS A 113 -7.91 -4.90 -9.13
C CYS A 113 -8.32 -6.20 -8.42
N ALA A 114 -8.57 -6.14 -7.12
CA ALA A 114 -9.06 -7.27 -6.33
C ALA A 114 -10.38 -7.82 -6.88
N LYS A 115 -11.38 -6.97 -7.09
CA LYS A 115 -12.70 -7.36 -7.61
C LYS A 115 -12.64 -8.02 -9.00
N LYS A 116 -11.66 -7.66 -9.83
CA LYS A 116 -11.46 -8.29 -11.14
C LYS A 116 -10.95 -9.73 -11.05
N VAL A 117 -10.25 -10.08 -9.98
CA VAL A 117 -9.69 -11.42 -9.76
C VAL A 117 -10.63 -12.25 -8.90
N ASN A 118 -10.95 -11.74 -7.71
CA ASN A 118 -11.84 -12.38 -6.75
C ASN A 118 -12.47 -11.27 -5.87
N PRO A 119 -13.80 -11.07 -5.90
CA PRO A 119 -14.47 -10.07 -5.06
C PRO A 119 -14.23 -10.20 -3.56
N LYS A 120 -13.83 -11.37 -3.08
CA LYS A 120 -13.49 -11.65 -1.67
C LYS A 120 -11.99 -11.58 -1.38
N MET A 121 -11.16 -11.19 -2.35
CA MET A 121 -9.71 -11.12 -2.17
C MET A 121 -9.37 -10.13 -1.04
N PRO A 122 -8.62 -10.56 0.00
CA PRO A 122 -8.24 -9.68 1.08
C PRO A 122 -7.21 -8.65 0.62
N ILE A 123 -7.27 -7.46 1.23
CA ILE A 123 -6.36 -6.34 0.98
C ILE A 123 -5.75 -5.92 2.32
N PHE A 124 -4.43 -5.96 2.40
CA PHE A 124 -3.64 -5.55 3.57
C PHE A 124 -2.76 -4.35 3.21
N ALA A 125 -3.15 -3.15 3.60
CA ALA A 125 -2.41 -1.94 3.22
C ALA A 125 -1.09 -1.83 3.99
N TYR A 126 0.02 -1.65 3.27
CA TYR A 126 1.29 -1.25 3.85
C TYR A 126 1.29 0.24 4.16
N THR A 127 1.46 0.58 5.44
CA THR A 127 1.57 1.95 5.92
C THR A 127 2.75 2.09 6.88
N GLY A 128 3.12 3.33 7.17
CA GLY A 128 4.17 3.66 8.12
C GLY A 128 3.63 4.45 9.30
N ILE A 129 4.53 4.76 10.23
CA ILE A 129 4.32 5.74 11.29
C ILE A 129 5.25 6.96 11.12
N GLU A 130 6.14 6.92 10.13
CA GLU A 130 7.16 7.93 9.88
C GLU A 130 7.13 8.41 8.43
N TYR A 131 7.43 9.69 8.22
CA TYR A 131 7.63 10.26 6.88
C TYR A 131 9.02 9.91 6.36
N PHE A 132 9.11 9.63 5.06
CA PHE A 132 10.37 9.32 4.38
C PHE A 132 10.67 10.33 3.26
N PRO A 133 11.89 10.89 3.19
CA PRO A 133 13.06 10.59 4.02
C PRO A 133 12.92 11.05 5.48
N LEU A 134 13.51 10.29 6.41
CA LEU A 134 13.41 10.54 7.85
C LEU A 134 13.99 11.90 8.22
N ASN A 135 13.20 12.71 8.93
CA ASN A 135 13.64 13.89 9.64
C ASN A 135 13.62 13.60 11.15
N PHE A 136 14.79 13.44 11.77
CA PHE A 136 14.90 13.02 13.17
C PHE A 136 14.26 13.99 14.17
N SER A 137 14.12 15.28 13.84
CA SER A 137 13.47 16.24 14.74
C SER A 137 11.96 16.00 14.87
N ASN A 138 11.33 15.44 13.84
CA ASN A 138 9.89 15.21 13.80
C ASN A 138 9.55 14.14 12.73
N PRO A 139 9.94 12.88 12.97
CA PRO A 139 9.88 11.85 11.95
C PRO A 139 8.47 11.30 11.77
N PHE A 140 7.61 11.42 12.79
CA PHE A 140 6.34 10.71 12.85
C PHE A 140 5.18 11.40 12.13
N TYR A 141 4.24 10.57 11.65
CA TYR A 141 2.96 11.01 11.11
C TYR A 141 2.22 11.90 12.12
N SER A 142 1.65 12.99 11.61
CA SER A 142 0.69 13.77 12.39
C SER A 142 -0.52 12.91 12.75
N LYS A 143 -1.27 13.26 13.81
CA LYS A 143 -2.52 12.56 14.16
C LYS A 143 -3.48 12.48 12.96
N LYS A 144 -3.53 13.54 12.14
CA LYS A 144 -4.36 13.60 10.94
C LYS A 144 -3.90 12.62 9.85
N ASP A 145 -2.60 12.54 9.61
CA ASP A 145 -2.05 11.62 8.60
C ASP A 145 -2.11 10.15 9.05
N LEU A 146 -1.97 9.90 10.35
CA LEU A 146 -2.23 8.58 10.94
C LEU A 146 -3.70 8.17 10.72
N HIS A 147 -4.64 9.11 10.92
CA HIS A 147 -6.06 8.88 10.66
C HIS A 147 -6.36 8.64 9.17
N ASN A 148 -5.83 9.49 8.28
CA ASN A 148 -5.98 9.33 6.83
C ASN A 148 -5.31 8.06 6.28
N SER A 149 -4.46 7.39 7.06
CA SER A 149 -3.90 6.09 6.65
C SER A 149 -4.70 4.93 7.23
N LEU A 150 -4.66 4.72 8.55
CA LEU A 150 -5.24 3.52 9.18
C LEU A 150 -6.78 3.59 9.25
N SER A 151 -7.31 4.67 9.79
CA SER A 151 -8.76 4.83 9.98
C SER A 151 -9.50 4.88 8.65
N GLN A 152 -8.90 5.51 7.65
CA GLN A 152 -9.45 5.52 6.30
C GLN A 152 -9.42 4.14 5.64
N ALA A 153 -8.31 3.38 5.77
CA ALA A 153 -8.25 2.01 5.27
C ALA A 153 -9.31 1.12 5.92
N TYR A 154 -9.50 1.24 7.23
CA TYR A 154 -10.53 0.54 7.97
C TYR A 154 -11.95 0.96 7.52
N HIS A 155 -12.21 2.27 7.38
CA HIS A 155 -13.49 2.77 6.89
C HIS A 155 -13.84 2.21 5.50
N MET A 156 -12.86 2.11 4.60
CA MET A 156 -13.03 1.50 3.26
C MET A 156 -13.21 -0.04 3.29
N GLY A 157 -13.12 -0.64 4.47
CA GLY A 157 -13.37 -2.05 4.74
C GLY A 157 -12.26 -2.98 4.24
N LEU A 158 -11.01 -2.54 4.36
CA LEU A 158 -9.85 -3.41 4.22
C LEU A 158 -9.80 -4.42 5.37
N GLN A 159 -9.20 -5.58 5.11
CA GLN A 159 -9.11 -6.68 6.09
C GLN A 159 -8.01 -6.44 7.13
N GLY A 160 -7.04 -5.58 6.83
CA GLY A 160 -6.03 -5.16 7.78
C GLY A 160 -5.01 -4.20 7.19
N ALA A 161 -4.00 -3.88 8.00
CA ALA A 161 -2.87 -3.06 7.61
C ALA A 161 -1.56 -3.66 8.17
N ILE A 162 -0.47 -3.42 7.45
CA ILE A 162 0.89 -3.79 7.85
C ILE A 162 1.63 -2.49 8.13
N ILE A 163 2.03 -2.30 9.38
CA ILE A 163 2.78 -1.13 9.82
C ILE A 163 4.27 -1.45 9.71
N TRP A 164 4.99 -0.66 8.93
CA TRP A 164 6.40 -0.88 8.65
C TRP A 164 7.23 0.36 8.98
N SER A 165 8.46 0.12 9.43
CA SER A 165 9.52 1.12 9.60
C SER A 165 10.85 0.51 9.15
N THR A 166 11.81 1.37 8.79
CA THR A 166 13.17 0.94 8.42
C THR A 166 13.94 0.47 9.66
N SER A 167 14.94 -0.39 9.47
CA SER A 167 15.91 -0.76 10.52
C SER A 167 16.99 0.32 10.72
N LYS A 168 17.13 1.27 9.79
CA LYS A 168 18.16 2.32 9.82
C LYS A 168 18.08 3.13 11.12
N ASN A 169 19.20 3.27 11.82
CA ASN A 169 19.30 4.03 13.08
C ASN A 169 18.22 3.65 14.11
N MET A 170 17.85 2.36 14.20
CA MET A 170 16.75 1.91 15.08
C MET A 170 17.02 2.24 16.54
N MET A 171 18.25 2.04 17.03
CA MET A 171 18.60 2.33 18.44
C MET A 171 18.33 3.80 18.82
N GLU A 172 18.57 4.74 17.91
CA GLU A 172 18.34 6.17 18.12
C GLU A 172 16.84 6.54 18.05
N ARG A 173 16.01 5.71 17.41
CA ARG A 173 14.58 5.97 17.18
C ARG A 173 13.67 5.17 18.10
N CYS A 174 14.16 4.12 18.76
CA CYS A 174 13.37 3.22 19.61
C CYS A 174 12.48 3.96 20.61
N ASP A 175 13.04 4.90 21.37
CA ASP A 175 12.27 5.66 22.37
C ASP A 175 11.23 6.57 21.73
N GLY A 176 11.56 7.18 20.58
CA GLY A 176 10.62 7.96 19.79
C GLY A 176 9.44 7.11 19.31
N ILE A 177 9.74 5.92 18.76
CA ILE A 177 8.73 4.97 18.26
C ILE A 177 7.86 4.49 19.41
N LYS A 178 8.45 4.08 20.55
CA LYS A 178 7.72 3.68 21.76
C LYS A 178 6.75 4.78 22.18
N ASN A 179 7.23 6.02 22.29
CA ASN A 179 6.41 7.17 22.68
C ASN A 179 5.29 7.43 21.67
N TYR A 180 5.57 7.33 20.37
CA TYR A 180 4.56 7.49 19.33
C TYR A 180 3.50 6.39 19.38
N VAL A 181 3.91 5.15 19.63
CA VAL A 181 3.00 4.01 19.77
C VAL A 181 2.03 4.21 20.92
N VAL A 182 2.55 4.58 22.10
CA VAL A 182 1.73 4.78 23.29
C VAL A 182 0.79 5.97 23.16
N ARG A 183 1.26 7.08 22.58
CA ARG A 183 0.52 8.35 22.57
C ARG A 183 -0.42 8.54 21.37
N TYR A 184 -0.12 7.92 20.23
CA TYR A 184 -0.84 8.18 18.98
C TYR A 184 -1.32 6.88 18.31
N LEU A 185 -0.42 5.95 17.96
CA LEU A 185 -0.80 4.76 17.19
C LEU A 185 -1.77 3.85 17.96
N GLY A 186 -1.44 3.51 19.21
CA GLY A 186 -2.25 2.64 20.04
C GLY A 186 -3.68 3.17 20.22
N PRO A 187 -3.85 4.45 20.65
CA PRO A 187 -5.16 5.08 20.72
C PRO A 187 -5.92 5.12 19.38
N GLU A 188 -5.25 5.36 18.25
CA GLU A 188 -5.90 5.33 16.93
C GLU A 188 -6.43 3.94 16.58
N ILE A 189 -5.61 2.89 16.81
CA ILE A 189 -6.01 1.50 16.57
C ILE A 189 -7.19 1.11 17.46
N ALA A 190 -7.16 1.46 18.74
CA ALA A 190 -8.25 1.19 19.67
C ALA A 190 -9.56 1.87 19.24
N ASN A 191 -9.48 3.03 18.59
CA ASN A 191 -10.64 3.76 18.10
C ASN A 191 -11.20 3.23 16.77
N LEU A 192 -10.50 2.34 16.06
CA LEU A 192 -11.00 1.79 14.78
C LEU A 192 -12.35 1.10 14.94
N ALA A 193 -12.58 0.40 16.05
CA ALA A 193 -13.86 -0.28 16.32
C ALA A 193 -15.06 0.68 16.39
N ASN A 194 -14.83 1.96 16.69
CA ASN A 194 -15.86 2.99 16.76
C ASN A 194 -16.16 3.63 15.39
N ILE A 195 -15.38 3.29 14.35
CA ILE A 195 -15.56 3.82 13.00
C ILE A 195 -16.55 2.93 12.27
N THR A 196 -17.68 3.48 11.85
CA THR A 196 -18.62 2.75 10.99
C THR A 196 -18.00 2.53 9.62
N SER A 197 -17.71 1.28 9.23
CA SER A 197 -17.38 0.93 7.85
C SER A 197 -18.67 0.62 7.08
N PRO A 198 -18.87 1.15 5.86
CA PRO A 198 -20.03 0.81 5.04
C PRO A 198 -20.15 -0.69 4.75
N LYS A 199 -19.03 -1.44 4.80
CA LYS A 199 -19.00 -2.90 4.56
C LYS A 199 -19.27 -3.74 5.80
N THR A 200 -19.15 -3.17 7.00
CA THR A 200 -19.56 -3.83 8.25
C THR A 200 -21.01 -3.52 8.59
N ALA A 201 -21.50 -2.33 8.20
CA ALA A 201 -22.91 -1.95 8.35
C ALA A 201 -23.88 -2.80 7.52
N SER A 202 -23.43 -3.42 6.42
CA SER A 202 -24.26 -4.32 5.59
C SER A 202 -24.31 -5.77 6.09
N LYS A 203 -23.79 -6.06 7.30
CA LYS A 203 -23.78 -7.39 7.93
C LYS A 203 -24.66 -7.49 9.19
N ASN A 204 -25.38 -6.41 9.54
CA ASN A 204 -26.37 -6.40 10.60
C ASN A 204 -27.77 -6.25 10.00
#